data_AF-A0A1A6GUA3-F1
#
_entry.id   AF-A0A1A6GUA3-F1
#
_cell.length_a   1.000
_cell.length_b   1.000
_cell.length_c   1.000
_cell.angle_alpha   90.00
_cell.angle_beta   90.00
_cell.angle_gamma   90.00
#
_symmetry.space_group_name_H-M   'P 1'
#
loop_
_entity.id
_entity.type
_entity.pdbx_description
1 polymer ?
#
loop_
_entity_poly.entity_id
_entity_poly.type
_entity_poly.pdbx_seq_one_letter_code
_entity_poly.pdbx_strand_id
1 'polypeptide(L)'
;MVKFLLLALAFGLAHADHAKLEGNWNTIAIAADNVGKIDKEGPLRLYVREITCNKGCNEMEVTFYVNANGQCSKTKVTGYKQADGTYKT
;
A
#
# COMPACT_ATOMS: atom_id res chain seq x y z
N MET A 1 10.31 -33.99 -14.56
CA MET A 1 11.38 -33.16 -13.95
C MET A 1 11.24 -31.68 -14.33
N VAL A 2 11.21 -31.32 -15.63
CA VAL A 2 11.12 -29.92 -16.10
C VAL A 2 9.84 -29.18 -15.65
N LYS A 3 8.68 -29.86 -15.60
CA LYS A 3 7.40 -29.26 -15.17
C LYS A 3 7.41 -28.71 -13.74
N PHE A 4 8.05 -29.40 -12.79
CA PHE A 4 8.16 -28.93 -11.41
C PHE A 4 9.10 -27.72 -11.28
N LEU A 5 10.17 -27.69 -12.08
CA LEU A 5 11.09 -26.56 -12.13
C LEU A 5 10.42 -25.30 -12.70
N LEU A 6 9.62 -25.45 -13.76
CA LEU A 6 8.85 -24.36 -14.37
C LEU A 6 7.82 -23.78 -13.39
N LEU A 7 7.15 -24.64 -12.62
CA LEU A 7 6.19 -24.19 -11.61
C LEU A 7 6.87 -23.42 -10.49
N ALA A 8 7.99 -23.92 -9.96
CA ALA A 8 8.77 -23.22 -8.94
C ALA A 8 9.32 -21.87 -9.44
N LEU A 9 9.75 -21.80 -10.70
CA LEU A 9 10.22 -20.56 -11.32
C LEU A 9 9.09 -19.54 -11.49
N ALA A 10 7.90 -19.98 -11.94
CA ALA A 10 6.72 -19.12 -12.07
C ALA A 10 6.29 -18.55 -10.70
N PHE A 11 6.28 -19.38 -9.65
CA PHE A 11 6.02 -18.91 -8.29
C PHE A 11 7.13 -17.98 -7.78
N GLY A 12 8.40 -18.28 -8.03
CA GLY A 12 9.52 -17.42 -7.63
C GLY A 12 9.46 -16.03 -8.25
N LEU A 13 9.17 -15.95 -9.55
CA LEU A 13 9.01 -14.68 -10.27
C LEU A 13 7.78 -13.90 -9.78
N ALA A 14 6.64 -14.57 -9.56
CA ALA A 14 5.44 -13.92 -9.04
C ALA A 14 5.65 -13.31 -7.64
N HIS A 15 6.44 -13.94 -6.77
CA HIS A 15 6.75 -13.39 -5.44
C HIS A 15 7.80 -12.27 -5.47
N ALA A 16 8.68 -12.24 -6.47
CA ALA A 16 9.73 -11.22 -6.58
C ALA A 16 9.21 -9.80 -6.84
N ASP A 17 8.08 -9.66 -7.52
CA ASP A 17 7.50 -8.35 -7.83
C ASP A 17 6.77 -7.73 -6.63
N HIS A 18 6.15 -8.54 -5.78
CA HIS A 18 5.47 -8.08 -4.55
C HIS A 18 6.45 -7.64 -3.46
N ALA A 19 7.63 -8.28 -3.39
CA ALA A 19 8.66 -7.98 -2.40
C ALA A 19 9.22 -6.54 -2.50
N LYS A 20 8.98 -5.83 -3.60
CA LYS A 20 9.43 -4.43 -3.78
C LYS A 20 8.49 -3.39 -3.17
N LEU A 21 7.21 -3.72 -3.01
CA LEU A 21 6.21 -2.80 -2.45
C LEU A 21 6.08 -2.93 -0.93
N GLU A 22 6.21 -4.15 -0.42
CA GLU A 22 6.12 -4.45 1.01
C GLU A 22 7.28 -3.82 1.80
N GLY A 23 6.98 -3.26 2.96
CA GLY A 23 7.96 -2.78 3.92
C GLY A 23 7.67 -1.37 4.43
N ASN A 24 8.73 -0.74 4.97
CA ASN A 24 8.65 0.59 5.57
C ASN A 24 8.71 1.69 4.50
N TRP A 25 7.81 2.65 4.62
CA TRP A 25 7.68 3.78 3.71
C TRP A 25 7.78 5.11 4.46
N ASN A 26 8.17 6.15 3.74
CA ASN A 26 8.06 7.53 4.20
C ASN A 26 7.46 8.38 3.08
N THR A 27 6.27 8.95 3.30
CA THR A 27 5.71 9.93 2.38
C THR A 27 6.64 11.14 2.27
N ILE A 28 7.21 11.36 1.08
CA ILE A 28 8.09 12.51 0.79
C ILE A 28 7.29 13.68 0.22
N ALA A 29 6.34 13.40 -0.66
CA ALA A 29 5.50 14.41 -1.31
C ALA A 29 4.09 13.85 -1.56
N ILE A 30 3.12 14.76 -1.63
CA ILE A 30 1.74 14.49 -2.04
C ILE A 30 1.24 15.68 -2.86
N ALA A 31 0.49 15.40 -3.92
CA ALA A 31 -0.14 16.41 -4.76
C ALA A 31 -1.60 16.00 -5.03
N ALA A 32 -2.48 16.99 -5.13
CA ALA A 32 -3.87 16.81 -5.45
C ALA A 32 -4.37 18.02 -6.25
N ASP A 33 -5.34 17.80 -7.11
CA ASP A 33 -6.08 18.87 -7.80
C ASP A 33 -6.89 19.71 -6.79
N ASN A 34 -7.52 19.06 -5.82
CA ASN A 34 -8.14 19.68 -4.67
C ASN A 34 -7.13 19.80 -3.52
N VAL A 35 -6.35 20.88 -3.55
CA VAL A 35 -5.29 21.16 -2.57
C VAL A 35 -5.80 21.14 -1.12
N GLY A 36 -7.03 21.59 -0.86
CA GLY A 36 -7.63 21.60 0.47
C GLY A 36 -7.77 20.21 1.12
N LYS A 37 -7.69 19.12 0.33
CA LYS A 37 -7.69 17.75 0.87
C LYS A 37 -6.34 17.33 1.45
N ILE A 38 -5.25 17.96 1.00
CA ILE A 38 -3.86 17.62 1.38
C ILE A 38 -3.14 18.75 2.12
N ASP A 39 -3.81 19.88 2.36
CA ASP A 39 -3.32 20.94 3.24
C ASP A 39 -3.03 20.42 4.65
N LYS A 40 -2.42 21.26 5.49
CA LYS A 40 -2.21 20.92 6.90
C LYS A 40 -3.55 20.52 7.53
N GLU A 41 -3.59 19.33 8.14
CA GLU A 41 -4.79 18.73 8.72
C GLU A 41 -5.91 18.37 7.72
N GLY A 42 -5.62 18.45 6.42
CA GLY A 42 -6.48 17.93 5.37
C GLY A 42 -6.66 16.41 5.50
N PRO A 43 -7.87 15.88 5.23
CA PRO A 43 -8.21 14.47 5.52
C PRO A 43 -7.40 13.46 4.70
N LEU A 44 -6.79 13.89 3.59
CA LEU A 44 -5.97 13.05 2.72
C LEU A 44 -4.48 13.39 2.81
N ARG A 45 -4.05 14.22 3.77
CA ARG A 45 -2.62 14.43 4.05
C ARG A 45 -2.07 13.24 4.85
N LEU A 46 -1.92 12.11 4.18
CA LEU A 46 -1.52 10.84 4.77
C LEU A 46 0.01 10.72 4.88
N TYR A 47 0.49 10.28 6.03
CA TYR A 47 1.90 9.96 6.26
C TYR A 47 2.06 8.44 6.33
N VAL A 48 2.28 7.81 5.18
CA VAL A 48 2.45 6.35 5.04
C VAL A 48 3.73 5.91 5.74
N ARG A 49 3.66 4.79 6.45
CA ARG A 49 4.76 4.22 7.25
C ARG A 49 5.06 2.77 6.93
N GLU A 50 4.04 2.00 6.57
CA GLU A 50 4.22 0.58 6.29
C GLU A 50 3.17 0.14 5.26
N ILE A 51 3.61 -0.71 4.34
CA ILE A 51 2.73 -1.45 3.44
C ILE A 51 3.00 -2.94 3.65
N THR A 52 1.96 -3.73 3.91
CA THR A 52 2.04 -5.18 4.04
C THR A 52 1.20 -5.84 2.96
N CYS A 53 1.76 -6.83 2.28
CA CYS A 53 1.08 -7.55 1.21
C CYS A 53 0.66 -8.95 1.65
N ASN A 54 -0.64 -9.12 1.87
CA ASN A 54 -1.23 -10.41 2.20
C ASN A 54 -1.74 -11.11 0.93
N LYS A 55 -1.70 -12.46 0.91
CA LYS A 55 -2.27 -13.30 -0.16
C LYS A 55 -1.78 -12.90 -1.57
N GLY A 56 -0.47 -12.68 -1.74
CA GLY A 56 0.11 -12.20 -3.01
C GLY A 56 -0.32 -10.77 -3.34
N CYS A 57 -0.36 -9.88 -2.34
CA CYS A 57 -0.88 -8.51 -2.40
C CYS A 57 -2.35 -8.40 -2.85
N ASN A 58 -3.17 -9.46 -2.83
CA ASN A 58 -4.61 -9.29 -3.07
C ASN A 58 -5.31 -8.55 -1.94
N GLU A 59 -4.69 -8.54 -0.76
CA GLU A 59 -5.04 -7.73 0.39
C GLU A 59 -3.82 -6.88 0.76
N MET A 60 -3.93 -5.56 0.64
CA MET A 60 -2.85 -4.63 0.96
C MET A 60 -3.22 -3.86 2.22
N GLU A 61 -2.45 -4.04 3.29
CA GLU A 61 -2.57 -3.21 4.48
C GLU A 61 -1.66 -2.00 4.34
N VAL A 62 -2.22 -0.81 4.55
CA VAL A 62 -1.46 0.44 4.58
C VAL A 62 -1.61 1.05 5.95
N THR A 63 -0.48 1.22 6.63
CA THR A 63 -0.39 1.91 7.91
C THR A 63 0.11 3.32 7.68
N PHE A 64 -0.64 4.31 8.16
CA PHE A 64 -0.31 5.72 8.01
C PHE A 64 -0.71 6.53 9.23
N TYR A 65 -0.18 7.74 9.34
CA TYR A 65 -0.69 8.76 10.26
C TYR A 65 -1.55 9.77 9.50
N VAL A 66 -2.59 10.26 10.17
CA VAL A 66 -3.33 11.46 9.78
C VAL A 66 -3.26 12.45 10.92
N ASN A 67 -3.16 13.75 10.63
CA ASN A 67 -3.24 14.80 11.63
C ASN A 67 -4.61 15.48 11.52
N ALA A 68 -5.32 15.59 12.63
CA ALA A 68 -6.57 16.34 12.73
C ALA A 68 -6.64 17.03 14.09
N ASN A 69 -6.98 18.32 14.12
CA ASN A 69 -7.10 19.12 15.34
C ASN A 69 -5.81 19.09 16.20
N GLY A 70 -4.65 19.14 15.54
CA GLY A 70 -3.34 19.07 16.19
C GLY A 70 -2.95 17.70 16.74
N GLN A 71 -3.74 16.64 16.54
CA GLN A 71 -3.44 15.29 17.00
C GLN A 71 -3.11 14.36 15.83
N CYS A 72 -2.00 13.61 15.97
CA CYS A 72 -1.62 12.56 15.04
C CYS A 72 -2.21 11.21 15.45
N SER A 73 -3.04 10.63 14.59
CA SER A 73 -3.65 9.32 14.79
C SER A 73 -3.02 8.30 13.86
N LYS A 74 -2.59 7.15 14.38
CA LYS A 74 -2.12 6.01 13.59
C LYS A 74 -3.33 5.22 13.11
N THR A 75 -3.41 4.99 11.82
CA THR A 75 -4.50 4.27 11.17
C THR A 75 -3.91 3.15 10.32
N LYS A 76 -4.59 2.00 10.30
CA LYS A 76 -4.31 0.90 9.38
C LYS A 76 -5.57 0.60 8.61
N VAL A 77 -5.45 0.51 7.29
CA VAL A 77 -6.55 0.22 6.38
C VAL A 77 -6.16 -0.94 5.49
N THR A 78 -7.11 -1.84 5.23
CA THR A 78 -6.93 -2.94 4.27
C THR A 78 -7.65 -2.61 2.99
N GLY A 79 -6.92 -2.58 1.88
CA GLY A 79 -7.49 -2.52 0.54
C GLY A 79 -7.53 -3.92 -0.09
N TYR A 80 -8.62 -4.21 -0.80
CA TYR A 80 -8.83 -5.44 -1.55
C TYR A 80 -8.63 -5.18 -3.04
N LYS A 81 -7.76 -5.97 -3.67
CA LYS A 81 -7.44 -5.85 -5.09
C LYS A 81 -8.65 -6.17 -5.96
N GLN A 82 -8.92 -5.32 -6.93
CA GLN A 82 -10.02 -5.43 -7.88
C GLN A 82 -9.52 -6.05 -9.20
N ALA A 83 -10.46 -6.45 -10.06
CA ALA A 83 -10.14 -7.03 -11.37
C ALA A 83 -9.37 -6.07 -12.29
N ASP A 84 -9.56 -4.75 -12.12
CA ASP A 84 -8.84 -3.69 -12.86
C ASP A 84 -7.47 -3.35 -12.25
N GLY A 85 -7.06 -4.06 -11.20
CA GLY A 85 -5.79 -3.84 -10.49
C GLY A 85 -5.81 -2.73 -9.44
N THR A 86 -6.93 -2.01 -9.26
CA THR A 86 -7.08 -1.02 -8.19
C THR A 86 -7.32 -1.68 -6.83
N TYR A 87 -7.19 -0.92 -5.74
CA TYR A 87 -7.53 -1.37 -4.39
C TYR A 87 -8.74 -0.58 -3.87
N LYS A 88 -9.67 -1.28 -3.19
CA LYS A 88 -10.82 -0.68 -2.53
C LYS A 88 -10.96 -1.23 -1.12
N THR A 89 -11.35 -0.39 -0.17
CA THR A 89 -11.62 -0.77 1.22
C THR A 89 -13.03 -1.30 1.39
#